data_AF-A0A142WZE5-F1
#
_entry.id   AF-A0A142WZE5-F1
#
_cell.length_a   1.000
_cell.length_b   1.000
_cell.length_c   1.000
_cell.angle_alpha   90.00
_cell.angle_beta   90.00
_cell.angle_gamma   90.00
#
_symmetry.space_group_name_H-M   'P 1'
#
loop_
_entity.id
_entity.type
_entity.pdbx_description
1 polymer ?
#
loop_
_entity_poly.entity_id
_entity_poly.type
_entity_poly.pdbx_seq_one_letter_code
_entity_poly.pdbx_strand_id
1 'polypeptide(L)'
;MRGQMQFAAFAAWSCLAVLTASGTARGQEKGQSGGKMPCYFGTPESGARRVDGIRSCTLCHGRTGASSELALPDFQFEDDGFVLLNELVTWAKDDKHYQAYAVLHNDRSKEMARRLGIVEDPKDPNSKSLIHLDARCLGCHSSVPLKQIPRRDGAPNLASVDTLADPRYNLGVSCEGCHGPSSKLEGDKAAGGWAAAHWQDPKWRTMPAGEKYNDYGFWDVRSARSRAKICLSCHVGNVDEGKVVTHEMYAAGHPPLPSFELVGFVAQEPRHWRNLEDKAPKIRDAFLKARGEKMEADELRQTRALMVSALMSVSESMRLSADLIEVPAGASVSGSTWPELANFSCYACHHDLKRDGWRQSRPRTSVPGRPTLHEWPTAMAMIAAGVLGEQDELKKQMDEVQTALNAAPFGENKQLLAATRKLADTADTMAVQLEAKVLREADGKEILKKIATYGSEDLYDYDTARQLVWAYERVYAELLKKADKSAPAAATEGEVDQAKESENTSKALAWKGWMVQEKPLTESQQILKSLESSLVLDLRTGSTTTTKFPGERQARPQTDVDLSKTLPVLGSYDPATVQGAFKRLLVQPAP
;
A
#
# COMPACT_ATOMS: atom_id res chain seq x y z
N MET A 1 -49.94 44.74 11.37
CA MET A 1 -51.12 44.40 12.21
C MET A 1 -51.49 42.95 11.93
N ARG A 2 -51.63 42.14 12.99
CA ARG A 2 -52.47 40.92 13.21
C ARG A 2 -52.98 40.18 11.95
N GLY A 3 -52.92 38.86 11.82
CA GLY A 3 -52.92 37.79 12.82
C GLY A 3 -53.37 36.48 12.16
N GLN A 4 -53.23 35.41 12.91
CA GLN A 4 -53.26 33.98 12.57
C GLN A 4 -54.59 33.34 12.11
N MET A 5 -54.42 32.14 11.51
CA MET A 5 -55.20 30.90 11.64
C MET A 5 -56.54 30.74 10.88
N GLN A 6 -56.67 29.68 10.06
CA GLN A 6 -57.30 28.40 10.48
C GLN A 6 -57.23 27.28 9.40
N PHE A 7 -57.50 26.06 9.91
CA PHE A 7 -57.38 24.68 9.42
C PHE A 7 -58.36 24.22 8.32
N ALA A 8 -57.99 23.14 7.60
CA ALA A 8 -58.72 21.85 7.41
C ALA A 8 -58.26 21.18 6.08
N ALA A 9 -57.50 20.07 6.11
CA ALA A 9 -57.93 18.67 6.18
C ALA A 9 -58.65 18.14 4.92
N PHE A 10 -57.99 17.27 4.15
CA PHE A 10 -58.64 16.19 3.39
C PHE A 10 -57.77 14.94 3.34
N ALA A 11 -58.47 13.81 3.29
CA ALA A 11 -58.13 12.53 3.89
C ALA A 11 -57.31 11.56 3.03
N ALA A 12 -56.74 10.61 3.75
CA ALA A 12 -56.07 9.40 3.29
C ALA A 12 -57.01 8.42 2.57
N TRP A 13 -56.42 7.62 1.69
CA TRP A 13 -56.87 6.26 1.41
C TRP A 13 -55.73 5.28 1.66
N SER A 14 -56.01 4.36 2.56
CA SER A 14 -55.16 3.28 3.05
C SER A 14 -55.46 2.01 2.27
N CYS A 15 -54.47 1.12 2.13
CA CYS A 15 -54.74 -0.31 2.24
C CYS A 15 -53.55 -1.07 2.82
N LEU A 16 -53.83 -1.68 3.97
CA LEU A 16 -53.07 -2.65 4.76
C LEU A 16 -52.65 -3.89 3.94
N ALA A 17 -51.50 -4.49 4.26
CA ALA A 17 -51.46 -5.78 4.97
C ALA A 17 -50.06 -6.15 5.49
N VAL A 18 -50.11 -6.65 6.72
CA VAL A 18 -49.11 -7.11 7.69
C VAL A 18 -48.65 -8.56 7.42
N LEU A 19 -47.37 -8.85 7.75
CA LEU A 19 -46.73 -10.10 8.27
C LEU A 19 -47.43 -11.46 7.98
N THR A 20 -46.80 -12.54 7.52
CA THR A 20 -45.62 -13.28 8.05
C THR A 20 -45.16 -14.33 7.01
N ALA A 21 -43.85 -14.60 6.91
CA ALA A 21 -43.31 -15.93 6.59
C ALA A 21 -41.80 -15.95 6.79
N SER A 22 -41.41 -16.39 7.99
CA SER A 22 -40.13 -17.03 8.28
C SER A 22 -39.86 -18.15 7.26
N GLY A 23 -38.80 -17.99 6.47
CA GLY A 23 -38.29 -19.01 5.56
C GLY A 23 -36.76 -18.97 5.59
N THR A 24 -36.17 -19.89 6.33
CA THR A 24 -34.74 -20.19 6.37
C THR A 24 -34.24 -20.56 4.98
N ALA A 25 -33.71 -19.62 4.22
CA ALA A 25 -32.91 -19.90 3.02
C ALA A 25 -31.43 -19.95 3.44
N ARG A 26 -31.05 -21.07 4.06
CA ARG A 26 -29.65 -21.48 4.18
C ARG A 26 -29.20 -21.98 2.80
N GLY A 27 -28.96 -21.06 1.88
CA GLY A 27 -28.33 -21.35 0.61
C GLY A 27 -26.84 -21.57 0.84
N GLN A 28 -26.37 -22.80 0.72
CA GLN A 28 -24.95 -23.12 0.58
C GLN A 28 -24.44 -22.49 -0.72
N GLU A 29 -23.88 -21.27 -0.64
CA GLU A 29 -22.91 -20.83 -1.63
C GLU A 29 -21.65 -21.69 -1.44
N LYS A 30 -21.48 -22.67 -2.33
CA LYS A 30 -20.24 -23.42 -2.43
C LYS A 30 -19.12 -22.43 -2.77
N GLY A 31 -18.10 -22.42 -1.93
CA GLY A 31 -16.92 -21.58 -2.07
C GLY A 31 -16.33 -21.64 -3.46
N GLN A 32 -16.33 -20.48 -4.12
CA GLN A 32 -15.36 -20.12 -5.15
C GLN A 32 -14.88 -18.70 -4.83
N SER A 33 -13.56 -18.58 -4.74
CA SER A 33 -12.77 -17.40 -4.40
C SER A 33 -12.82 -16.33 -5.50
N GLY A 34 -13.98 -15.69 -5.67
CA GLY A 34 -14.17 -14.61 -6.65
C GLY A 34 -15.27 -13.60 -6.32
N GLY A 35 -15.77 -13.59 -5.08
CA GLY A 35 -16.74 -12.60 -4.64
C GLY A 35 -16.10 -11.22 -4.55
N LYS A 36 -16.77 -10.18 -5.08
CA LYS A 36 -16.41 -8.77 -4.92
C LYS A 36 -15.98 -8.53 -3.47
N MET A 37 -14.69 -8.23 -3.25
CA MET A 37 -14.27 -7.80 -1.92
C MET A 37 -15.07 -6.56 -1.55
N PRO A 38 -15.72 -6.54 -0.38
CA PRO A 38 -16.35 -5.32 0.08
C PRO A 38 -15.27 -4.25 0.27
N CYS A 39 -15.64 -2.98 0.11
CA CYS A 39 -14.71 -1.88 0.32
C CYS A 39 -14.13 -1.98 1.74
N TYR A 40 -12.81 -2.19 1.86
CA TYR A 40 -12.06 -2.10 3.13
C TYR A 40 -12.27 -0.76 3.85
N PHE A 41 -12.73 0.24 3.10
CA PHE A 41 -12.73 1.65 3.47
C PHE A 41 -14.11 2.31 3.34
N GLY A 42 -15.19 1.55 3.51
CA GLY A 42 -16.53 2.12 3.52
C GLY A 42 -16.74 3.12 4.66
N THR A 43 -17.45 4.21 4.37
CA THR A 43 -17.99 5.12 5.38
C THR A 43 -18.89 4.34 6.34
N PRO A 44 -18.66 4.39 7.66
CA PRO A 44 -19.58 3.75 8.59
C PRO A 44 -20.89 4.54 8.62
N GLU A 45 -21.93 4.03 7.97
CA GLU A 45 -23.29 4.26 8.43
C GLU A 45 -23.46 3.44 9.72
N SER A 46 -23.43 4.11 10.87
CA SER A 46 -23.54 3.53 12.23
C SER A 46 -22.60 2.36 12.57
N GLY A 47 -21.60 2.66 13.41
CA GLY A 47 -20.69 1.67 13.99
C GLY A 47 -19.39 1.52 13.21
N ALA A 48 -18.26 1.96 13.77
CA ALA A 48 -16.93 1.73 13.20
C ALA A 48 -16.13 0.78 14.11
N ARG A 49 -15.24 -0.02 13.51
CA ARG A 49 -14.23 -0.76 14.27
C ARG A 49 -13.08 0.19 14.61
N ARG A 50 -12.61 0.15 15.84
CA ARG A 50 -11.53 0.99 16.36
C ARG A 50 -10.19 0.26 16.38
N VAL A 51 -9.14 1.05 16.29
CA VAL A 51 -7.76 0.61 16.56
C VAL A 51 -7.61 0.42 18.07
N ASP A 52 -7.33 -0.81 18.50
CA ASP A 52 -7.12 -1.15 19.93
C ASP A 52 -5.67 -0.96 20.38
N GLY A 53 -4.75 -0.87 19.42
CA GLY A 53 -3.31 -0.68 19.60
C GLY A 53 -2.53 -1.99 19.69
N ILE A 54 -1.21 -1.87 19.59
CA ILE A 54 -0.28 -2.99 19.47
C ILE A 54 -0.12 -3.83 20.76
N ARG A 55 -0.63 -3.35 21.90
CA ARG A 55 -0.34 -3.95 23.22
C ARG A 55 -0.77 -5.41 23.29
N SER A 56 -1.95 -5.75 22.75
CA SER A 56 -2.44 -7.13 22.71
C SER A 56 -1.54 -8.01 21.83
N CYS A 57 -1.06 -7.49 20.70
CA CYS A 57 -0.15 -8.20 19.80
C CYS A 57 1.18 -8.56 20.49
N THR A 58 1.70 -7.67 21.35
CA THR A 58 3.02 -7.87 22.01
C THR A 58 3.09 -9.11 22.90
N LEU A 59 1.95 -9.59 23.40
CA LEU A 59 1.88 -10.77 24.27
C LEU A 59 2.28 -12.06 23.55
N CYS A 60 2.02 -12.14 22.23
CA CYS A 60 2.24 -13.35 21.44
C CYS A 60 3.30 -13.16 20.33
N HIS A 61 3.40 -11.95 19.77
CA HIS A 61 4.25 -11.62 18.62
C HIS A 61 5.52 -10.84 19.00
N GLY A 62 5.81 -10.72 20.30
CA GLY A 62 6.98 -10.02 20.84
C GLY A 62 8.09 -10.93 21.36
N ARG A 63 8.10 -12.23 21.02
CA ARG A 63 9.03 -13.20 21.62
C ARG A 63 10.47 -12.93 21.20
N THR A 64 11.39 -13.02 22.16
CA THR A 64 12.84 -12.96 21.93
C THR A 64 13.47 -14.25 22.46
N GLY A 65 13.63 -15.26 21.61
CA GLY A 65 14.24 -16.56 21.96
C GLY A 65 13.30 -17.78 21.80
N ALA A 66 13.89 -18.97 21.87
CA ALA A 66 13.28 -20.26 21.49
C ALA A 66 12.13 -20.76 22.38
N SER A 67 11.98 -20.28 23.63
CA SER A 67 11.02 -20.89 24.55
C SER A 67 10.38 -19.90 25.50
N SER A 68 9.05 -19.89 25.45
CA SER A 68 8.26 -19.90 26.67
C SER A 68 6.92 -20.53 26.30
N GLU A 69 6.80 -21.85 26.48
CA GLU A 69 5.47 -22.45 26.65
C GLU A 69 4.82 -21.68 27.79
N LEU A 70 3.89 -20.79 27.47
CA LEU A 70 3.07 -20.15 28.48
C LEU A 70 1.99 -21.17 28.83
N ALA A 71 2.33 -22.15 29.68
CA ALA A 71 1.43 -23.19 30.13
C ALA A 71 0.44 -22.60 31.15
N LEU A 72 -0.56 -21.87 30.65
CA LEU A 72 -1.73 -21.49 31.44
C LEU A 72 -2.79 -22.59 31.26
N PRO A 73 -3.56 -22.94 32.32
CA PRO A 73 -4.69 -23.86 32.17
C PRO A 73 -5.63 -23.34 31.06
N ASP A 74 -5.95 -24.21 30.09
CA ASP A 74 -6.77 -23.93 28.89
C ASP A 74 -6.14 -23.03 27.80
N PHE A 75 -4.85 -22.68 27.90
CA PHE A 75 -4.15 -21.86 26.91
C PHE A 75 -2.76 -22.45 26.61
N GLN A 76 -2.68 -23.27 25.56
CA GLN A 76 -1.43 -23.77 25.00
C GLN A 76 -1.08 -22.98 23.73
N PHE A 77 -0.13 -22.07 23.85
CA PHE A 77 0.44 -21.35 22.71
C PHE A 77 1.75 -22.03 22.31
N GLU A 78 1.67 -22.98 21.37
CA GLU A 78 2.84 -23.66 20.81
C GLU A 78 3.37 -22.91 19.58
N ASP A 79 4.68 -22.76 19.49
CA ASP A 79 5.32 -22.32 18.25
C ASP A 79 5.34 -23.50 17.27
N ASP A 80 4.34 -23.56 16.40
CA ASP A 80 4.25 -24.54 15.33
C ASP A 80 4.93 -24.08 14.04
N GLY A 81 5.76 -23.03 14.08
CA GLY A 81 6.47 -22.51 12.92
C GLY A 81 5.59 -21.91 11.81
N PHE A 82 4.27 -21.78 12.02
CA PHE A 82 3.38 -21.18 11.02
C PHE A 82 3.63 -19.67 10.87
N VAL A 83 3.95 -18.99 11.97
CA VAL A 83 4.32 -17.56 12.04
C VAL A 83 5.72 -17.43 12.64
N LEU A 84 6.24 -16.21 12.83
CA LEU A 84 7.55 -15.99 13.45
C LEU A 84 7.44 -15.80 14.97
N LEU A 85 6.30 -15.31 15.45
CA LEU A 85 6.05 -14.97 16.86
C LEU A 85 6.97 -13.89 17.45
N ASN A 86 7.79 -13.28 16.61
CA ASN A 86 8.72 -12.19 16.93
C ASN A 86 8.58 -11.02 15.95
N GLU A 87 7.45 -10.96 15.21
CA GLU A 87 7.21 -9.96 14.18
C GLU A 87 7.39 -8.53 14.69
N LEU A 88 6.98 -8.30 15.95
CA LEU A 88 7.12 -7.00 16.62
C LEU A 88 8.57 -6.55 16.75
N VAL A 89 9.50 -7.49 16.98
CA VAL A 89 10.93 -7.19 17.18
C VAL A 89 11.52 -6.64 15.88
N THR A 90 11.21 -7.30 14.76
CA THR A 90 11.65 -6.88 13.43
C THR A 90 11.02 -5.54 13.05
N TRP A 91 9.70 -5.38 13.28
CA TRP A 91 8.98 -4.14 13.02
C TRP A 91 9.55 -2.96 13.82
N ALA A 92 9.72 -3.11 15.13
CA ALA A 92 10.18 -2.01 16.00
C ALA A 92 11.66 -1.64 15.78
N LYS A 93 12.47 -2.55 15.23
CA LYS A 93 13.91 -2.33 15.05
C LYS A 93 14.24 -1.78 13.67
N ASP A 94 13.69 -2.39 12.63
CA ASP A 94 14.19 -2.23 11.26
C ASP A 94 13.13 -1.62 10.31
N ASP A 95 11.85 -1.58 10.69
CA ASP A 95 10.77 -1.18 9.78
C ASP A 95 10.55 0.34 9.77
N LYS A 96 10.38 0.89 8.57
CA LYS A 96 10.12 2.32 8.34
C LYS A 96 8.73 2.73 8.78
N HIS A 97 7.78 1.80 8.77
CA HIS A 97 6.42 2.02 9.26
C HIS A 97 6.42 2.41 10.74
N TYR A 98 7.25 1.78 11.58
CA TYR A 98 7.44 2.17 12.99
C TYR A 98 8.01 3.59 13.13
N GLN A 99 8.90 3.98 12.22
CA GLN A 99 9.56 5.28 12.24
C GLN A 99 8.65 6.42 11.73
N ALA A 100 7.52 6.11 11.10
CA ALA A 100 6.68 7.09 10.42
C ALA A 100 6.28 8.27 11.32
N TYR A 101 5.79 8.02 12.54
CA TYR A 101 5.42 9.10 13.46
C TYR A 101 6.64 9.94 13.88
N ALA A 102 7.81 9.31 14.04
CA ALA A 102 9.02 10.01 14.48
C ALA A 102 9.54 11.02 13.45
N VAL A 103 9.28 10.79 12.16
CA VAL A 103 9.57 11.76 11.09
C VAL A 103 8.86 13.10 11.32
N LEU A 104 7.69 13.13 11.97
CA LEU A 104 6.97 14.39 12.26
C LEU A 104 7.69 15.30 13.27
N HIS A 105 8.76 14.81 13.90
CA HIS A 105 9.58 15.56 14.86
C HIS A 105 10.94 16.02 14.30
N ASN A 106 11.27 15.67 13.04
CA ASN A 106 12.52 16.12 12.42
C ASN A 106 12.46 17.59 11.96
N ASP A 107 13.60 18.14 11.54
CA ASP A 107 13.69 19.56 11.20
C ASP A 107 12.91 19.94 9.94
N ARG A 108 12.79 19.02 8.98
CA ARG A 108 11.93 19.22 7.80
C ARG A 108 10.47 19.36 8.21
N SER A 109 9.97 18.49 9.07
CA SER A 109 8.59 18.53 9.55
C SER A 109 8.31 19.78 10.38
N LYS A 110 9.27 20.24 11.19
CA LYS A 110 9.16 21.55 11.88
C LYS A 110 9.08 22.71 10.91
N GLU A 111 9.87 22.69 9.83
CA GLU A 111 9.84 23.72 8.80
C GLU A 111 8.53 23.71 8.01
N MET A 112 8.03 22.53 7.66
CA MET A 112 6.69 22.36 7.08
C MET A 112 5.62 22.97 7.98
N ALA A 113 5.68 22.70 9.30
CA ALA A 113 4.72 23.23 10.26
C ALA A 113 4.67 24.76 10.23
N ARG A 114 5.82 25.43 10.16
CA ARG A 114 5.88 26.89 10.05
C ARG A 114 5.24 27.40 8.76
N ARG A 115 5.57 26.77 7.62
CA ARG A 115 5.04 27.16 6.30
C ARG A 115 3.53 26.96 6.19
N LEU A 116 3.01 25.92 6.83
CA LEU A 116 1.59 25.59 6.88
C LEU A 116 0.83 26.32 8.01
N GLY A 117 1.52 27.09 8.85
CA GLY A 117 0.91 27.75 10.01
C GLY A 117 0.44 26.79 11.12
N ILE A 118 0.94 25.56 11.15
CA ILE A 118 0.59 24.53 12.14
C ILE A 118 1.53 24.64 13.35
N VAL A 119 1.44 25.77 14.05
CA VAL A 119 2.29 26.12 15.20
C VAL A 119 1.45 26.69 16.35
N GLU A 120 1.99 26.72 17.58
CA GLU A 120 1.25 27.21 18.77
C GLU A 120 0.82 28.68 18.66
N ASP A 121 1.76 29.56 18.30
CA ASP A 121 1.55 30.96 17.97
C ASP A 121 2.08 31.27 16.55
N PRO A 122 1.23 31.59 15.56
CA PRO A 122 1.65 31.96 14.22
C PRO A 122 2.47 33.26 14.13
N LYS A 123 2.48 34.09 15.16
CA LYS A 123 3.22 35.36 15.20
C LYS A 123 4.64 35.21 15.74
N ASP A 124 4.95 34.09 16.40
CA ASP A 124 6.29 33.81 16.92
C ASP A 124 7.10 32.96 15.92
N PRO A 125 8.23 33.45 15.38
CA PRO A 125 9.08 32.66 14.48
C PRO A 125 9.71 31.42 15.14
N ASN A 126 9.77 31.37 16.47
CA ASN A 126 10.29 30.25 17.25
C ASN A 126 9.19 29.35 17.83
N SER A 127 7.94 29.58 17.41
CA SER A 127 6.77 28.84 17.85
C SER A 127 6.93 27.33 17.66
N LYS A 128 6.42 26.56 18.61
CA LYS A 128 6.53 25.11 18.57
C LYS A 128 5.68 24.54 17.44
N SER A 129 6.28 23.61 16.69
CA SER A 129 5.56 22.83 15.69
C SER A 129 4.47 21.97 16.32
N LEU A 130 3.28 22.02 15.73
CA LEU A 130 2.14 21.16 16.07
C LEU A 130 1.85 20.12 14.98
N ILE A 131 2.75 19.93 14.00
CA ILE A 131 2.52 19.03 12.86
C ILE A 131 2.31 17.56 13.27
N HIS A 132 2.96 17.14 14.36
CA HIS A 132 2.81 15.82 14.96
C HIS A 132 1.44 15.59 15.61
N LEU A 133 0.63 16.64 15.75
CA LEU A 133 -0.78 16.57 16.17
C LEU A 133 -1.74 16.82 15.00
N ASP A 134 -1.26 17.22 13.82
CA ASP A 134 -2.14 17.50 12.70
C ASP A 134 -2.78 16.20 12.18
N ALA A 135 -4.11 16.19 12.15
CA ALA A 135 -4.93 15.11 11.64
C ALA A 135 -4.41 14.55 10.33
N ARG A 136 -4.16 15.44 9.36
CA ARG A 136 -3.80 15.09 7.99
C ARG A 136 -2.47 14.32 7.95
N CYS A 137 -1.54 14.68 8.84
CA CYS A 137 -0.26 14.00 8.98
C CYS A 137 -0.43 12.64 9.67
N LEU A 138 -1.20 12.58 10.76
CA LEU A 138 -1.46 11.35 11.52
C LEU A 138 -2.18 10.26 10.72
N GLY A 139 -3.02 10.64 9.74
CA GLY A 139 -3.72 9.68 8.88
C GLY A 139 -2.77 8.72 8.14
N CYS A 140 -1.59 9.21 7.75
CA CYS A 140 -0.56 8.39 7.11
C CYS A 140 0.54 7.95 8.09
N HIS A 141 0.89 8.79 9.06
CA HIS A 141 2.05 8.55 9.95
C HIS A 141 1.71 7.77 11.23
N SER A 142 0.44 7.44 11.46
CA SER A 142 -0.01 6.65 12.63
C SER A 142 -0.99 5.54 12.25
N SER A 143 -1.43 5.46 10.99
CA SER A 143 -2.38 4.46 10.46
C SER A 143 -3.74 4.37 11.19
N VAL A 144 -4.11 5.40 11.96
CA VAL A 144 -5.42 5.48 12.60
C VAL A 144 -6.37 6.26 11.69
N PRO A 145 -7.57 5.73 11.36
CA PRO A 145 -8.55 6.47 10.58
C PRO A 145 -8.86 7.83 11.22
N LEU A 146 -8.88 8.91 10.42
CA LEU A 146 -8.99 10.28 10.95
C LEU A 146 -10.22 10.50 11.84
N LYS A 147 -11.34 9.82 11.57
CA LYS A 147 -12.55 9.91 12.40
C LYS A 147 -12.36 9.41 13.83
N GLN A 148 -11.37 8.56 14.06
CA GLN A 148 -11.08 7.96 15.36
C GLN A 148 -10.07 8.77 16.16
N ILE A 149 -9.43 9.77 15.55
CA ILE A 149 -8.46 10.62 16.24
C ILE A 149 -9.22 11.64 17.08
N PRO A 150 -9.09 11.62 18.43
CA PRO A 150 -9.73 12.61 19.30
C PRO A 150 -9.24 14.02 18.93
N ARG A 151 -10.16 14.97 18.76
CA ARG A 151 -9.83 16.34 18.35
C ARG A 151 -9.61 17.27 19.53
N ARG A 152 -8.76 18.27 19.34
CA ARG A 152 -8.56 19.35 20.30
C ARG A 152 -9.72 20.35 20.20
N ASP A 153 -10.25 20.75 21.36
CA ASP A 153 -11.30 21.77 21.43
C ASP A 153 -10.86 23.09 20.78
N GLY A 154 -11.70 23.64 19.91
CA GLY A 154 -11.41 24.87 19.16
C GLY A 154 -10.36 24.73 18.05
N ALA A 155 -9.80 23.54 17.83
CA ALA A 155 -8.81 23.27 16.78
C ALA A 155 -9.10 21.91 16.10
N PRO A 156 -10.12 21.82 15.22
CA PRO A 156 -10.65 20.55 14.71
C PRO A 156 -9.66 19.75 13.85
N ASN A 157 -8.63 20.38 13.30
CA ASN A 157 -7.57 19.72 12.55
C ASN A 157 -6.44 19.18 13.43
N LEU A 158 -6.42 19.48 14.73
CA LEU A 158 -5.41 18.99 15.66
C LEU A 158 -5.99 17.87 16.53
N ALA A 159 -5.18 16.84 16.74
CA ALA A 159 -5.43 15.82 17.72
C ALA A 159 -5.34 16.38 19.15
N SER A 160 -6.09 15.80 20.08
CA SER A 160 -5.97 16.09 21.51
C SER A 160 -4.53 15.77 21.98
N VAL A 161 -4.03 16.53 22.93
CA VAL A 161 -2.70 16.30 23.53
C VAL A 161 -2.58 14.94 24.20
N ASP A 162 -3.69 14.33 24.64
CA ASP A 162 -3.70 12.99 25.21
C ASP A 162 -3.23 11.92 24.21
N THR A 163 -3.35 12.19 22.91
CA THR A 163 -2.85 11.29 21.86
C THR A 163 -1.33 11.15 21.88
N LEU A 164 -0.59 12.11 22.45
CA LEU A 164 0.86 12.06 22.55
C LEU A 164 1.36 10.93 23.44
N ALA A 165 0.58 10.55 24.47
CA ALA A 165 0.94 9.50 25.42
C ALA A 165 0.39 8.12 25.01
N ASP A 166 -0.47 8.07 24.00
CA ASP A 166 -1.17 6.86 23.61
C ASP A 166 -0.46 6.16 22.44
N PRO A 167 0.02 4.92 22.63
CA PRO A 167 0.77 4.18 21.62
C PRO A 167 -0.02 3.90 20.35
N ARG A 168 -1.34 4.05 20.35
CA ARG A 168 -2.16 3.94 19.13
C ARG A 168 -1.83 5.03 18.12
N TYR A 169 -1.48 6.23 18.57
CA TYR A 169 -1.25 7.37 17.69
C TYR A 169 0.22 7.72 17.53
N ASN A 170 1.06 7.39 18.52
CA ASN A 170 2.45 7.81 18.50
C ASN A 170 3.45 6.75 18.00
N LEU A 171 3.05 5.49 17.75
CA LEU A 171 3.99 4.40 17.40
C LEU A 171 4.26 4.22 15.90
N GLY A 172 3.79 5.13 15.05
CA GLY A 172 3.91 4.96 13.59
C GLY A 172 2.78 4.10 13.01
N VAL A 173 3.00 3.58 11.80
CA VAL A 173 2.09 2.63 11.15
C VAL A 173 2.24 1.26 11.84
N SER A 174 1.19 0.83 12.55
CA SER A 174 1.20 -0.35 13.41
C SER A 174 0.62 -1.60 12.73
N CYS A 175 0.58 -2.74 13.44
CA CYS A 175 0.00 -3.99 12.93
C CYS A 175 -1.42 -3.80 12.38
N GLU A 176 -2.26 -3.03 13.07
CA GLU A 176 -3.65 -2.74 12.67
C GLU A 176 -3.74 -1.79 11.46
N GLY A 177 -2.66 -1.10 11.12
CA GLY A 177 -2.56 -0.33 9.87
C GLY A 177 -2.51 -1.21 8.63
N CYS A 178 -2.07 -2.46 8.76
CA CYS A 178 -2.05 -3.46 7.69
C CYS A 178 -3.13 -4.54 7.86
N HIS A 179 -3.39 -4.98 9.09
CA HIS A 179 -4.36 -6.03 9.40
C HIS A 179 -5.78 -5.50 9.69
N GLY A 180 -5.96 -4.19 9.67
CA GLY A 180 -7.21 -3.51 9.96
C GLY A 180 -7.50 -3.32 11.45
N PRO A 181 -8.42 -2.41 11.81
CA PRO A 181 -8.82 -2.18 13.20
C PRO A 181 -9.36 -3.44 13.87
N SER A 182 -8.86 -3.78 15.07
CA SER A 182 -9.07 -5.09 15.68
C SER A 182 -10.27 -5.18 16.64
N SER A 183 -10.87 -4.05 16.98
CA SER A 183 -12.02 -4.02 17.88
C SER A 183 -13.30 -4.60 17.24
N LYS A 184 -14.29 -4.85 18.10
CA LYS A 184 -15.67 -5.12 17.67
C LYS A 184 -16.26 -3.91 16.95
N LEU A 185 -17.26 -4.15 16.11
CA LEU A 185 -18.05 -3.08 15.50
C LEU A 185 -18.81 -2.35 16.59
N GLU A 186 -18.69 -1.03 16.66
CA GLU A 186 -19.46 -0.23 17.61
C GLU A 186 -20.98 -0.39 17.37
N GLY A 187 -21.75 -0.55 18.43
CA GLY A 187 -23.22 -0.64 18.34
C GLY A 187 -23.76 -2.02 17.96
N ASP A 188 -22.95 -2.89 17.35
CA ASP A 188 -23.34 -4.27 17.04
C ASP A 188 -22.65 -5.26 17.99
N LYS A 189 -23.42 -5.80 18.93
CA LYS A 189 -22.94 -6.81 19.89
C LYS A 189 -22.72 -8.19 19.26
N ALA A 190 -23.32 -8.46 18.10
CA ALA A 190 -23.20 -9.74 17.39
C ALA A 190 -21.94 -9.78 16.53
N ALA A 191 -21.50 -8.64 15.99
CA ALA A 191 -20.24 -8.53 15.27
C ALA A 191 -19.02 -8.67 16.20
N GLY A 192 -18.25 -9.74 16.03
CA GLY A 192 -16.99 -9.98 16.74
C GLY A 192 -15.89 -9.02 16.29
N GLY A 193 -14.77 -8.94 17.03
CA GLY A 193 -13.56 -8.19 16.64
C GLY A 193 -12.41 -9.18 16.50
N TRP A 194 -11.55 -8.98 15.50
CA TRP A 194 -10.55 -9.97 15.18
C TRP A 194 -9.50 -10.16 16.29
N ALA A 195 -9.27 -9.16 17.15
CA ALA A 195 -8.34 -9.30 18.28
C ALA A 195 -8.64 -10.54 19.16
N ALA A 196 -9.93 -10.81 19.43
CA ALA A 196 -10.33 -11.97 20.24
C ALA A 196 -10.39 -13.25 19.39
N ALA A 197 -11.04 -13.19 18.23
CA ALA A 197 -11.21 -14.36 17.36
C ALA A 197 -9.87 -14.94 16.88
N HIS A 198 -8.86 -14.08 16.70
CA HIS A 198 -7.54 -14.44 16.21
C HIS A 198 -6.85 -15.57 16.99
N TRP A 199 -6.99 -15.55 18.32
CA TRP A 199 -6.34 -16.53 19.18
C TRP A 199 -7.33 -17.48 19.86
N GLN A 200 -8.62 -17.13 19.96
CA GLN A 200 -9.63 -17.97 20.61
C GLN A 200 -10.29 -18.97 19.66
N ASP A 201 -10.44 -18.62 18.38
CA ASP A 201 -11.08 -19.52 17.41
C ASP A 201 -10.03 -20.47 16.82
N PRO A 202 -10.11 -21.79 17.09
CA PRO A 202 -9.16 -22.75 16.52
C PRO A 202 -9.22 -22.81 14.98
N LYS A 203 -10.30 -22.32 14.37
CA LYS A 203 -10.45 -22.20 12.92
C LYS A 203 -9.89 -20.90 12.37
N TRP A 204 -9.47 -19.94 13.20
CA TRP A 204 -9.02 -18.62 12.73
C TRP A 204 -7.99 -18.75 11.62
N ARG A 205 -6.97 -19.61 11.79
CA ARG A 205 -5.93 -19.79 10.80
C ARG A 205 -6.50 -20.20 9.43
N THR A 206 -7.44 -21.13 9.42
CA THR A 206 -8.04 -21.71 8.22
C THR A 206 -9.35 -21.04 7.79
N MET A 207 -9.80 -20.01 8.49
CA MET A 207 -11.01 -19.25 8.15
C MET A 207 -10.84 -18.47 6.83
N PRO A 208 -11.86 -18.47 5.94
CA PRO A 208 -11.84 -17.69 4.70
C PRO A 208 -11.58 -16.21 4.93
N ALA A 209 -10.79 -15.59 4.05
CA ALA A 209 -10.49 -14.16 4.13
C ALA A 209 -11.76 -13.30 4.14
N GLY A 210 -12.76 -13.64 3.31
CA GLY A 210 -14.06 -12.95 3.30
C GLY A 210 -14.81 -13.07 4.61
N GLU A 211 -14.78 -14.24 5.26
CA GLU A 211 -15.40 -14.46 6.58
C GLU A 211 -14.67 -13.66 7.67
N LYS A 212 -13.33 -13.70 7.69
CA LYS A 212 -12.50 -12.89 8.58
C LYS A 212 -12.81 -11.39 8.48
N TYR A 213 -13.01 -10.92 7.26
CA TYR A 213 -13.31 -9.52 7.00
C TYR A 213 -14.76 -9.17 7.41
N ASN A 214 -15.75 -9.88 6.88
CA ASN A 214 -17.16 -9.56 7.11
C ASN A 214 -17.54 -9.67 8.60
N ASP A 215 -17.08 -10.72 9.27
CA ASP A 215 -17.52 -11.03 10.62
C ASP A 215 -16.64 -10.35 11.69
N TYR A 216 -15.35 -10.14 11.40
CA TYR A 216 -14.36 -9.69 12.39
C TYR A 216 -13.56 -8.45 12.00
N GLY A 217 -13.65 -7.99 10.74
CA GLY A 217 -12.97 -6.78 10.25
C GLY A 217 -11.50 -6.94 9.89
N PHE A 218 -10.98 -8.18 9.81
CA PHE A 218 -9.56 -8.41 9.52
C PHE A 218 -9.25 -8.21 8.03
N TRP A 219 -8.23 -7.42 7.74
CA TRP A 219 -7.75 -7.17 6.38
C TRP A 219 -6.81 -8.29 5.93
N ASP A 220 -7.06 -8.84 4.75
CA ASP A 220 -6.27 -9.96 4.23
C ASP A 220 -5.02 -9.47 3.52
N VAL A 221 -3.89 -9.50 4.22
CA VAL A 221 -2.59 -9.15 3.63
C VAL A 221 -1.96 -10.28 2.78
N ARG A 222 -2.66 -11.41 2.60
CA ARG A 222 -2.20 -12.53 1.75
C ARG A 222 -2.63 -12.39 0.31
N SER A 223 -3.85 -11.88 0.07
CA SER A 223 -4.28 -11.48 -1.27
C SER A 223 -3.41 -10.34 -1.77
N ALA A 224 -2.88 -10.48 -2.98
CA ALA A 224 -2.08 -9.43 -3.62
C ALA A 224 -2.95 -8.20 -3.92
N ARG A 225 -4.21 -8.41 -4.29
CA ARG A 225 -5.17 -7.34 -4.55
C ARG A 225 -5.47 -6.55 -3.27
N SER A 226 -5.81 -7.24 -2.19
CA SER A 226 -6.04 -6.63 -0.88
C SER A 226 -4.82 -5.88 -0.37
N ARG A 227 -3.65 -6.53 -0.41
CA ARG A 227 -2.39 -5.94 0.05
C ARG A 227 -2.02 -4.70 -0.76
N ALA A 228 -2.15 -4.75 -2.09
CA ALA A 228 -1.94 -3.57 -2.94
C ALA A 228 -2.85 -2.41 -2.52
N LYS A 229 -4.14 -2.69 -2.31
CA LYS A 229 -5.11 -1.67 -1.88
C LYS A 229 -4.74 -1.01 -0.55
N ILE A 230 -4.29 -1.81 0.43
CA ILE A 230 -3.83 -1.33 1.74
C ILE A 230 -2.61 -0.41 1.57
N CYS A 231 -1.58 -0.85 0.84
CA CYS A 231 -0.37 -0.05 0.63
C CYS A 231 -0.66 1.25 -0.15
N LEU A 232 -1.45 1.16 -1.22
CA LEU A 232 -1.79 2.31 -2.07
C LEU A 232 -2.64 3.36 -1.35
N SER A 233 -3.37 2.98 -0.28
CA SER A 233 -4.12 3.95 0.54
C SER A 233 -3.23 5.07 1.12
N CYS A 234 -1.96 4.77 1.39
CA CYS A 234 -0.96 5.74 1.86
C CYS A 234 0.00 6.18 0.75
N HIS A 235 0.39 5.27 -0.16
CA HIS A 235 1.41 5.53 -1.18
C HIS A 235 0.88 6.24 -2.43
N VAL A 236 -0.44 6.22 -2.66
CA VAL A 236 -1.14 7.01 -3.68
C VAL A 236 -2.09 7.98 -3.00
N GLY A 237 -2.92 7.47 -2.09
CA GLY A 237 -3.86 8.23 -1.29
C GLY A 237 -5.25 7.61 -1.25
N ASN A 238 -6.02 8.00 -0.25
CA ASN A 238 -7.40 7.55 -0.04
C ASN A 238 -8.22 8.66 0.65
N VAL A 239 -9.27 9.12 -0.01
CA VAL A 239 -10.13 10.21 0.48
C VAL A 239 -10.96 9.77 1.70
N ASP A 240 -11.52 8.56 1.67
CA ASP A 240 -12.37 8.04 2.76
C ASP A 240 -11.64 7.99 4.11
N GLU A 241 -10.39 7.54 4.08
CA GLU A 241 -9.50 7.45 5.24
C GLU A 241 -8.81 8.76 5.60
N GLY A 242 -8.93 9.80 4.76
CA GLY A 242 -8.27 11.09 4.98
C GLY A 242 -6.77 11.10 4.66
N LYS A 243 -6.31 10.16 3.84
CA LYS A 243 -4.92 9.99 3.43
C LYS A 243 -4.70 10.70 2.09
N VAL A 244 -4.66 12.03 2.10
CA VAL A 244 -4.46 12.83 0.89
C VAL A 244 -3.29 13.78 1.13
N VAL A 245 -2.22 13.62 0.36
CA VAL A 245 -1.11 14.58 0.33
C VAL A 245 -1.44 15.66 -0.68
N THR A 246 -1.44 16.92 -0.24
CA THR A 246 -1.79 18.05 -1.11
C THR A 246 -0.56 18.72 -1.70
N HIS A 247 -0.77 19.50 -2.76
CA HIS A 247 0.28 20.34 -3.33
C HIS A 247 0.80 21.37 -2.31
N GLU A 248 -0.07 21.86 -1.41
CA GLU A 248 0.34 22.72 -0.31
C GLU A 248 1.34 22.01 0.62
N MET A 249 1.10 20.73 0.94
CA MET A 249 2.05 19.93 1.72
C MET A 249 3.37 19.73 0.98
N TYR A 250 3.36 19.45 -0.33
CA TYR A 250 4.58 19.38 -1.13
C TYR A 250 5.33 20.72 -1.15
N ALA A 251 4.63 21.84 -1.34
CA ALA A 251 5.22 23.19 -1.31
C ALA A 251 5.83 23.54 0.06
N ALA A 252 5.22 23.04 1.14
CA ALA A 252 5.74 23.17 2.50
C ALA A 252 6.98 22.32 2.75
N GLY A 253 7.26 21.30 1.93
CA GLY A 253 8.45 20.47 2.01
C GLY A 253 8.21 18.98 2.24
N HIS A 254 6.96 18.49 2.16
CA HIS A 254 6.69 17.05 2.17
C HIS A 254 7.43 16.40 1.00
N PRO A 255 8.16 15.29 1.20
CA PRO A 255 8.76 14.54 0.10
C PRO A 255 7.69 14.13 -0.93
N PRO A 256 7.94 14.20 -2.24
CA PRO A 256 7.01 13.61 -3.21
C PRO A 256 6.82 12.13 -2.90
N LEU A 257 5.58 11.64 -3.01
CA LEU A 257 5.34 10.20 -2.88
C LEU A 257 5.95 9.53 -4.13
N PRO A 258 6.94 8.63 -3.97
CA PRO A 258 7.54 7.97 -5.13
C PRO A 258 6.54 7.02 -5.79
N SER A 259 6.72 6.76 -7.08
CA SER A 259 6.01 5.68 -7.78
C SER A 259 6.07 4.36 -7.01
N PHE A 260 4.98 3.60 -7.03
CA PHE A 260 4.84 2.38 -6.23
C PHE A 260 4.90 1.10 -7.08
N GLU A 261 5.60 0.09 -6.57
CA GLU A 261 5.54 -1.29 -7.06
C GLU A 261 5.57 -2.23 -5.85
N LEU A 262 4.49 -2.98 -5.66
CA LEU A 262 4.24 -3.72 -4.41
C LEU A 262 5.38 -4.68 -4.06
N VAL A 263 5.83 -5.49 -5.01
CA VAL A 263 6.79 -6.55 -4.73
C VAL A 263 8.19 -5.98 -4.46
N GLY A 264 8.56 -4.91 -5.15
CA GLY A 264 9.77 -4.14 -4.96
C GLY A 264 9.81 -3.45 -3.60
N PHE A 265 8.74 -2.78 -3.19
CA PHE A 265 8.63 -2.16 -1.87
C PHE A 265 8.68 -3.21 -0.74
N VAL A 266 7.89 -4.27 -0.86
CA VAL A 266 7.87 -5.39 0.12
C VAL A 266 9.24 -6.05 0.23
N ALA A 267 10.03 -6.11 -0.84
CA ALA A 267 11.40 -6.63 -0.79
C ALA A 267 12.40 -5.71 -0.07
N GLN A 268 12.07 -4.44 0.12
CA GLN A 268 12.88 -3.50 0.90
C GLN A 268 12.46 -3.42 2.37
N GLU A 269 11.29 -3.92 2.71
CA GLU A 269 10.85 -4.07 4.10
C GLU A 269 11.64 -5.17 4.82
N PRO A 270 11.94 -4.99 6.11
CA PRO A 270 12.47 -6.08 6.92
C PRO A 270 11.35 -7.10 7.08
N ARG A 271 11.54 -8.25 6.46
CA ARG A 271 10.53 -9.28 6.39
C ARG A 271 10.21 -9.82 7.80
N HIS A 272 9.01 -9.52 8.27
CA HIS A 272 8.47 -9.96 9.55
C HIS A 272 7.26 -10.89 9.35
N TRP A 273 7.33 -11.76 8.34
CA TRP A 273 6.33 -12.81 8.06
C TRP A 273 6.98 -14.00 7.35
N ARG A 274 6.30 -15.16 7.38
CA ARG A 274 6.65 -16.34 6.55
C ARG A 274 5.69 -16.45 5.36
N ASN A 275 6.24 -16.49 4.15
CA ASN A 275 5.49 -16.82 2.94
C ASN A 275 5.10 -18.29 3.01
N LEU A 276 4.12 -18.67 2.19
CA LEU A 276 3.63 -20.05 2.17
C LEU A 276 4.73 -21.05 1.77
N GLU A 277 5.61 -20.67 0.83
CA GLU A 277 6.73 -21.48 0.36
C GLU A 277 7.83 -21.71 1.41
N ASP A 278 7.94 -20.83 2.41
CA ASP A 278 8.97 -20.91 3.44
C ASP A 278 8.48 -21.64 4.71
N LYS A 279 7.22 -22.09 4.72
CA LYS A 279 6.66 -22.90 5.81
C LYS A 279 7.08 -24.35 5.65
N ALA A 280 7.31 -25.03 6.78
CA ALA A 280 7.61 -26.47 6.78
C ALA A 280 6.51 -27.26 6.05
N PRO A 281 6.85 -28.27 5.22
CA PRO A 281 5.90 -28.97 4.36
C PRO A 281 4.67 -29.50 5.10
N LYS A 282 4.86 -30.12 6.27
CA LYS A 282 3.76 -30.67 7.09
C LYS A 282 2.71 -29.61 7.45
N ILE A 283 3.15 -28.44 7.89
CA ILE A 283 2.31 -27.33 8.33
C ILE A 283 1.64 -26.66 7.13
N ARG A 284 2.41 -26.41 6.07
CA ARG A 284 1.92 -25.85 4.80
C ARG A 284 0.83 -26.72 4.19
N ASP A 285 1.07 -28.01 4.04
CA ASP A 285 0.18 -28.94 3.35
C ASP A 285 -1.09 -29.19 4.18
N ALA A 286 -0.98 -29.24 5.52
CA ALA A 286 -2.14 -29.29 6.41
C ALA A 286 -3.02 -28.03 6.28
N PHE A 287 -2.41 -26.85 6.24
CA PHE A 287 -3.12 -25.59 6.02
C PHE A 287 -3.84 -25.58 4.66
N LEU A 288 -3.14 -25.90 3.57
CA LEU A 288 -3.72 -25.94 2.22
C LEU A 288 -4.88 -26.94 2.14
N LYS A 289 -4.71 -28.15 2.70
CA LYS A 289 -5.76 -29.17 2.77
C LYS A 289 -6.99 -28.69 3.52
N ALA A 290 -6.81 -28.05 4.69
CA ALA A 290 -7.93 -27.54 5.48
C ALA A 290 -8.69 -26.41 4.77
N ARG A 291 -8.01 -25.67 3.89
CA ARG A 291 -8.58 -24.61 3.05
C ARG A 291 -9.19 -25.10 1.75
N GLY A 292 -8.93 -26.35 1.36
CA GLY A 292 -9.22 -26.84 0.01
C GLY A 292 -8.41 -26.13 -1.08
N GLU A 293 -7.29 -25.53 -0.71
CA GLU A 293 -6.39 -24.78 -1.60
C GLU A 293 -5.23 -25.69 -2.05
N LYS A 294 -4.58 -25.33 -3.17
CA LYS A 294 -3.39 -26.01 -3.67
C LYS A 294 -2.27 -24.99 -3.87
N MET A 295 -1.04 -25.47 -3.73
CA MET A 295 0.14 -24.72 -4.10
C MET A 295 0.81 -25.44 -5.27
N GLU A 296 0.91 -24.75 -6.40
CA GLU A 296 1.60 -25.26 -7.57
C GLU A 296 3.10 -24.91 -7.42
N ALA A 297 3.97 -25.92 -7.48
CA ALA A 297 5.39 -25.75 -7.15
C ALA A 297 6.12 -24.81 -8.13
N ASP A 298 5.66 -24.76 -9.39
CA ASP A 298 6.18 -23.95 -10.49
C ASP A 298 5.53 -22.56 -10.59
N GLU A 299 4.61 -22.23 -9.68
CA GLU A 299 3.91 -20.95 -9.68
C GLU A 299 4.83 -19.77 -9.35
N LEU A 300 4.73 -18.73 -10.16
CA LEU A 300 5.37 -17.42 -9.99
C LEU A 300 4.47 -16.49 -9.18
N ARG A 301 4.39 -16.71 -7.87
CA ARG A 301 3.49 -16.00 -6.95
C ARG A 301 3.85 -14.52 -6.82
N GLN A 302 5.14 -14.17 -6.82
CA GLN A 302 5.58 -12.77 -6.74
C GLN A 302 5.28 -12.05 -8.05
N THR A 303 5.54 -12.68 -9.20
CA THR A 303 5.19 -12.14 -10.52
C THR A 303 3.68 -11.93 -10.65
N ARG A 304 2.85 -12.87 -10.16
CA ARG A 304 1.40 -12.64 -10.13
C ARG A 304 1.03 -11.46 -9.24
N ALA A 305 1.59 -11.39 -8.03
CA ALA A 305 1.32 -10.29 -7.11
C ALA A 305 1.72 -8.93 -7.72
N LEU A 306 2.83 -8.89 -8.47
CA LEU A 306 3.29 -7.74 -9.20
C LEU A 306 2.26 -7.29 -10.24
N MET A 307 1.82 -8.20 -11.11
CA MET A 307 0.83 -7.88 -12.15
C MET A 307 -0.52 -7.43 -11.56
N VAL A 308 -0.99 -8.09 -10.49
CA VAL A 308 -2.21 -7.70 -9.76
C VAL A 308 -2.04 -6.30 -9.18
N SER A 309 -0.89 -5.99 -8.58
CA SER A 309 -0.64 -4.67 -7.99
C SER A 309 -0.53 -3.55 -9.04
N ALA A 310 -0.09 -3.86 -10.26
CA ALA A 310 -0.05 -2.89 -11.36
C ALA A 310 -1.46 -2.43 -11.75
N LEU A 311 -2.41 -3.37 -11.88
CA LEU A 311 -3.81 -3.06 -12.12
C LEU A 311 -4.43 -2.29 -10.94
N MET A 312 -4.09 -2.67 -9.70
CA MET A 312 -4.54 -1.94 -8.51
C MET A 312 -3.97 -0.52 -8.44
N SER A 313 -2.75 -0.27 -8.94
CA SER A 313 -2.16 1.07 -8.99
C SER A 313 -2.98 2.00 -9.89
N VAL A 314 -3.49 1.51 -11.03
CA VAL A 314 -4.46 2.24 -11.86
C VAL A 314 -5.79 2.40 -11.11
N SER A 315 -6.33 1.32 -10.54
CA SER A 315 -7.60 1.37 -9.78
C SER A 315 -7.58 2.48 -8.74
N GLU A 316 -6.63 2.44 -7.81
CA GLU A 316 -6.63 3.36 -6.67
C GLU A 316 -6.25 4.79 -7.08
N SER A 317 -5.41 4.99 -8.10
CA SER A 317 -5.12 6.34 -8.63
C SER A 317 -6.35 6.98 -9.29
N MET A 318 -7.12 6.17 -10.02
CA MET A 318 -8.37 6.64 -10.65
C MET A 318 -9.47 6.85 -9.61
N ARG A 319 -9.57 6.00 -8.57
CA ARG A 319 -10.48 6.20 -7.43
C ARG A 319 -10.16 7.49 -6.70
N LEU A 320 -8.90 7.75 -6.37
CA LEU A 320 -8.47 8.99 -5.75
C LEU A 320 -8.90 10.21 -6.58
N SER A 321 -8.66 10.16 -7.90
CA SER A 321 -9.07 11.23 -8.82
C SER A 321 -10.58 11.45 -8.80
N ALA A 322 -11.37 10.37 -8.86
CA ALA A 322 -12.83 10.42 -8.80
C ALA A 322 -13.35 10.96 -7.45
N ASP A 323 -12.78 10.50 -6.33
CA ASP A 323 -13.16 10.91 -4.98
C ASP A 323 -12.79 12.36 -4.70
N LEU A 324 -11.75 12.90 -5.33
CA LEU A 324 -11.42 14.33 -5.23
C LEU A 324 -12.40 15.19 -6.03
N ILE A 325 -12.94 14.68 -7.15
CA ILE A 325 -13.97 15.37 -7.94
C ILE A 325 -15.30 15.36 -7.18
N GLU A 326 -15.67 14.22 -6.63
CA GLU A 326 -16.89 14.00 -5.86
C GLU A 326 -16.55 13.35 -4.51
N VAL A 327 -16.34 14.19 -3.50
CA VAL A 327 -15.96 13.76 -2.15
C VAL A 327 -17.04 12.88 -1.54
N PRO A 328 -16.72 11.61 -1.18
CA PRO A 328 -17.68 10.71 -0.58
C PRO A 328 -18.31 11.26 0.70
N ALA A 329 -19.59 10.94 0.91
CA ALA A 329 -20.34 11.43 2.06
C ALA A 329 -19.70 10.95 3.37
N GLY A 330 -19.29 11.89 4.22
CA GLY A 330 -18.63 11.59 5.48
C GLY A 330 -17.15 11.22 5.34
N ALA A 331 -16.50 11.44 4.20
CA ALA A 331 -15.03 11.39 4.11
C ALA A 331 -14.38 12.36 5.11
N SER A 332 -13.14 12.06 5.51
CA SER A 332 -12.47 12.77 6.62
C SER A 332 -11.48 13.84 6.15
N VAL A 333 -11.58 14.30 4.90
CA VAL A 333 -10.59 15.22 4.30
C VAL A 333 -10.92 16.67 4.63
N SER A 334 -9.94 17.42 5.15
CA SER A 334 -10.06 18.87 5.29
C SER A 334 -9.53 19.58 4.04
N GLY A 335 -10.44 20.08 3.21
CA GLY A 335 -10.16 21.10 2.21
C GLY A 335 -9.53 20.64 0.88
N SER A 336 -9.18 19.37 0.71
CA SER A 336 -8.73 18.86 -0.60
C SER A 336 -9.91 18.45 -1.47
N THR A 337 -10.10 19.18 -2.57
CA THR A 337 -11.08 18.87 -3.63
C THR A 337 -10.44 19.04 -4.99
N TRP A 338 -11.08 18.55 -6.03
CA TRP A 338 -10.60 18.72 -7.39
C TRP A 338 -10.61 20.19 -7.84
N PRO A 339 -9.56 20.66 -8.55
CA PRO A 339 -8.31 19.95 -8.82
C PRO A 339 -7.34 20.01 -7.63
N GLU A 340 -6.90 18.85 -7.16
CA GLU A 340 -5.75 18.74 -6.25
C GLU A 340 -4.49 18.54 -7.11
N LEU A 341 -3.61 19.53 -7.12
CA LEU A 341 -2.45 19.55 -8.03
C LEU A 341 -1.44 18.44 -7.75
N ALA A 342 -1.39 17.89 -6.53
CA ALA A 342 -0.54 16.73 -6.19
C ALA A 342 -0.95 15.45 -6.95
N ASN A 343 -2.18 15.39 -7.46
CA ASN A 343 -2.69 14.24 -8.22
C ASN A 343 -2.26 14.25 -9.70
N PHE A 344 -1.65 15.36 -10.16
CA PHE A 344 -1.11 15.49 -11.51
C PHE A 344 0.39 15.25 -11.54
N SER A 345 0.93 14.94 -12.72
CA SER A 345 2.37 14.84 -12.93
C SER A 345 3.05 16.17 -12.59
N CYS A 346 3.85 16.17 -11.52
CA CYS A 346 4.58 17.37 -11.07
C CYS A 346 5.43 17.96 -12.20
N TYR A 347 6.01 17.11 -13.06
CA TYR A 347 6.86 17.52 -14.19
C TYR A 347 6.09 18.11 -15.36
N ALA A 348 4.75 18.08 -15.34
CA ALA A 348 3.95 18.85 -16.29
C ALA A 348 4.18 20.36 -16.11
N CYS A 349 4.47 20.80 -14.88
CA CYS A 349 4.68 22.20 -14.50
C CYS A 349 6.11 22.47 -13.98
N HIS A 350 6.68 21.57 -13.17
CA HIS A 350 8.00 21.72 -12.54
C HIS A 350 9.08 20.98 -13.32
N HIS A 351 9.70 21.68 -14.26
CA HIS A 351 10.84 21.16 -15.03
C HIS A 351 11.83 22.29 -15.34
N ASP A 352 13.05 21.94 -15.72
CA ASP A 352 14.05 22.93 -16.14
C ASP A 352 13.57 23.69 -17.40
N LEU A 353 13.88 24.98 -17.46
CA LEU A 353 13.64 25.83 -18.63
C LEU A 353 14.78 25.71 -19.65
N LYS A 354 15.90 25.10 -19.28
CA LYS A 354 17.04 24.85 -20.16
C LYS A 354 16.65 23.96 -21.35
N ARG A 355 17.20 24.32 -22.52
CA ARG A 355 17.17 23.48 -23.72
C ARG A 355 18.59 22.97 -24.04
N ASP A 356 18.75 21.73 -24.46
CA ASP A 356 17.75 20.65 -24.56
C ASP A 356 17.51 19.98 -23.19
N GLY A 357 16.30 19.45 -22.95
CA GLY A 357 15.94 18.75 -21.71
C GLY A 357 15.10 17.51 -21.96
N TRP A 358 15.23 16.48 -21.10
CA TRP A 358 14.66 15.15 -21.33
C TRP A 358 13.13 15.15 -21.57
N ARG A 359 12.39 16.07 -20.96
CA ARG A 359 10.94 16.20 -21.18
C ARG A 359 10.62 16.61 -22.61
N GLN A 360 11.47 17.44 -23.23
CA GLN A 360 11.25 17.96 -24.59
C GLN A 360 11.55 16.91 -25.67
N SER A 361 12.34 15.88 -25.34
CA SER A 361 12.55 14.73 -26.23
C SER A 361 11.41 13.71 -26.21
N ARG A 362 10.48 13.79 -25.25
CA ARG A 362 9.35 12.86 -25.15
C ARG A 362 8.19 13.27 -26.06
N PRO A 363 7.41 12.30 -26.58
CA PRO A 363 6.12 12.59 -27.20
C PRO A 363 5.22 13.41 -26.25
N ARG A 364 4.46 14.36 -26.79
CA ARG A 364 3.47 15.08 -25.99
C ARG A 364 2.29 14.17 -25.69
N THR A 365 2.03 13.97 -24.41
CA THR A 365 0.91 13.15 -23.90
C THR A 365 -0.39 13.95 -23.73
N SER A 366 -0.33 15.29 -23.73
CA SER A 366 -1.50 16.17 -23.61
C SER A 366 -1.46 17.42 -24.48
N VAL A 367 -2.63 18.05 -24.63
CA VAL A 367 -2.77 19.36 -25.27
C VAL A 367 -2.06 20.43 -24.42
N PRO A 368 -1.34 21.40 -25.01
CA PRO A 368 -0.71 22.49 -24.25
C PRO A 368 -1.69 23.17 -23.29
N GLY A 369 -1.27 23.34 -22.02
CA GLY A 369 -2.13 23.89 -20.97
C GLY A 369 -3.13 22.89 -20.38
N ARG A 370 -2.93 21.58 -20.60
CA ARG A 370 -3.66 20.48 -19.94
C ARG A 370 -2.68 19.61 -19.15
N PRO A 371 -2.61 19.73 -17.82
CA PRO A 371 -1.80 18.84 -17.00
C PRO A 371 -2.27 17.39 -17.14
N THR A 372 -1.33 16.46 -17.17
CA THR A 372 -1.60 15.01 -17.17
C THR A 372 -1.63 14.48 -15.75
N LEU A 373 -2.39 13.40 -15.53
CA LEU A 373 -2.22 12.57 -14.33
C LEU A 373 -0.84 11.90 -14.34
N HIS A 374 -0.44 11.34 -13.20
CA HIS A 374 0.78 10.53 -13.10
C HIS A 374 0.76 9.38 -14.11
N GLU A 375 1.84 9.23 -14.89
CA GLU A 375 1.90 8.24 -15.98
C GLU A 375 2.27 6.84 -15.48
N TRP A 376 3.05 6.78 -14.39
CA TRP A 376 3.64 5.54 -13.86
C TRP A 376 2.67 4.38 -13.59
N PRO A 377 1.39 4.58 -13.18
CA PRO A 377 0.51 3.44 -12.94
C PRO A 377 0.18 2.63 -14.21
N THR A 378 0.35 3.22 -15.40
CA THR A 378 -0.26 2.70 -16.64
C THR A 378 0.55 1.61 -17.35
N ALA A 379 1.88 1.74 -17.42
CA ALA A 379 2.71 0.86 -18.26
C ALA A 379 2.66 -0.61 -17.82
N MET A 380 2.85 -0.87 -16.52
CA MET A 380 2.74 -2.23 -16.00
C MET A 380 1.30 -2.77 -16.03
N ALA A 381 0.29 -1.90 -15.88
CA ALA A 381 -1.11 -2.30 -15.97
C ALA A 381 -1.48 -2.76 -17.39
N MET A 382 -0.94 -2.12 -18.43
CA MET A 382 -1.10 -2.54 -19.82
C MET A 382 -0.48 -3.93 -20.08
N ILE A 383 0.69 -4.20 -19.51
CA ILE A 383 1.32 -5.53 -19.57
C ILE A 383 0.45 -6.57 -18.84
N ALA A 384 -0.06 -6.24 -17.65
CA ALA A 384 -0.92 -7.11 -16.85
C ALA A 384 -2.25 -7.42 -17.57
N ALA A 385 -2.91 -6.42 -18.15
CA ALA A 385 -4.10 -6.62 -18.98
C ALA A 385 -3.78 -7.46 -20.23
N GLY A 386 -2.58 -7.32 -20.78
CA GLY A 386 -2.09 -8.16 -21.87
C GLY A 386 -1.90 -9.64 -21.53
N VAL A 387 -1.74 -9.99 -20.24
CA VAL A 387 -1.73 -11.39 -19.76
C VAL A 387 -3.15 -11.98 -19.75
N LEU A 388 -4.18 -11.12 -19.66
CA LEU A 388 -5.59 -11.49 -19.73
C LEU A 388 -6.14 -11.40 -21.17
N GLY A 389 -5.44 -10.72 -22.09
CA GLY A 389 -5.94 -10.42 -23.43
C GLY A 389 -6.92 -9.25 -23.46
N GLU A 390 -6.96 -8.43 -22.40
CA GLU A 390 -7.90 -7.32 -22.24
C GLU A 390 -7.22 -5.94 -22.35
N GLN A 391 -5.98 -5.87 -22.88
CA GLN A 391 -5.21 -4.63 -23.00
C GLN A 391 -5.91 -3.56 -23.85
N ASP A 392 -6.69 -3.96 -24.85
CA ASP A 392 -7.37 -3.01 -25.74
C ASP A 392 -8.51 -2.28 -25.03
N GLU A 393 -9.26 -2.98 -24.16
CA GLU A 393 -10.32 -2.37 -23.36
C GLU A 393 -9.72 -1.44 -22.29
N LEU A 394 -8.63 -1.85 -21.64
CA LEU A 394 -7.92 -0.99 -20.68
C LEU A 394 -7.41 0.29 -21.37
N LYS A 395 -6.76 0.15 -22.54
CA LYS A 395 -6.26 1.28 -23.32
C LYS A 395 -7.39 2.23 -23.73
N LYS A 396 -8.50 1.69 -24.23
CA LYS A 396 -9.66 2.50 -24.63
C LYS A 396 -10.18 3.35 -23.46
N GLN A 397 -10.28 2.78 -22.27
CA GLN A 397 -10.72 3.52 -21.08
C GLN A 397 -9.68 4.54 -20.60
N MET A 398 -8.38 4.26 -20.73
CA MET A 398 -7.32 5.27 -20.52
C MET A 398 -7.44 6.42 -21.51
N ASP A 399 -7.73 6.14 -22.79
CA ASP A 399 -7.95 7.16 -23.82
C ASP A 399 -9.21 8.01 -23.53
N GLU A 400 -10.26 7.42 -22.95
CA GLU A 400 -11.46 8.13 -22.45
C GLU A 400 -11.10 9.12 -21.31
N VAL A 401 -10.27 8.70 -20.35
CA VAL A 401 -9.76 9.58 -19.28
C VAL A 401 -8.92 10.71 -19.86
N GLN A 402 -8.00 10.41 -20.78
CA GLN A 402 -7.17 11.41 -21.44
C GLN A 402 -7.98 12.41 -22.25
N THR A 403 -9.06 11.97 -22.90
CA THR A 403 -10.01 12.83 -23.61
C THR A 403 -10.69 13.79 -22.65
N ALA A 404 -11.20 13.28 -21.51
CA ALA A 404 -11.83 14.10 -20.48
C ALA A 404 -10.86 15.13 -19.87
N LEU A 405 -9.60 14.75 -19.64
CA LEU A 405 -8.54 15.65 -19.16
C LEU A 405 -8.21 16.76 -20.18
N ASN A 406 -8.27 16.46 -21.48
CA ASN A 406 -7.95 17.44 -22.52
C ASN A 406 -9.09 18.43 -22.78
N ALA A 407 -10.34 18.08 -22.45
CA ALA A 407 -11.53 18.87 -22.74
C ALA A 407 -11.52 20.28 -22.09
N ALA A 408 -10.92 20.43 -20.91
CA ALA A 408 -10.80 21.71 -20.20
C ALA A 408 -9.52 21.72 -19.35
N PRO A 409 -9.00 22.90 -18.90
CA PRO A 409 -7.94 22.93 -17.90
C PRO A 409 -8.34 22.09 -16.67
N PHE A 410 -7.49 21.13 -16.30
CA PHE A 410 -7.76 20.14 -15.24
C PHE A 410 -8.94 19.18 -15.53
N GLY A 411 -9.34 19.05 -16.79
CA GLY A 411 -10.39 18.15 -17.25
C GLY A 411 -11.82 18.67 -17.07
N GLU A 412 -12.75 18.06 -17.79
CA GLU A 412 -14.18 18.30 -17.60
C GLU A 412 -14.71 17.34 -16.53
N ASN A 413 -15.08 17.88 -15.37
CA ASN A 413 -15.34 17.09 -14.15
C ASN A 413 -16.35 15.95 -14.36
N LYS A 414 -17.45 16.16 -15.10
CA LYS A 414 -18.49 15.14 -15.26
C LYS A 414 -17.97 13.96 -16.09
N GLN A 415 -17.34 14.24 -17.23
CA GLN A 415 -16.71 13.20 -18.06
C GLN A 415 -15.56 12.51 -17.32
N LEU A 416 -14.73 13.29 -16.61
CA LEU A 416 -13.57 12.76 -15.91
C LEU A 416 -13.97 11.85 -14.74
N LEU A 417 -14.99 12.24 -13.97
CA LEU A 417 -15.55 11.40 -12.90
C LEU A 417 -16.05 10.06 -13.45
N ALA A 418 -16.84 10.10 -14.53
CA ALA A 418 -17.36 8.88 -15.15
C ALA A 418 -16.26 7.98 -15.71
N ALA A 419 -15.28 8.55 -16.43
CA ALA A 419 -14.19 7.82 -17.03
C ALA A 419 -13.24 7.20 -15.98
N THR A 420 -12.89 7.95 -14.93
CA THR A 420 -12.00 7.45 -13.86
C THR A 420 -12.67 6.36 -13.04
N ARG A 421 -13.96 6.48 -12.68
CA ARG A 421 -14.71 5.40 -12.00
C ARG A 421 -14.75 4.13 -12.84
N LYS A 422 -15.08 4.25 -14.12
CA LYS A 422 -15.15 3.12 -15.05
C LYS A 422 -13.79 2.41 -15.19
N LEU A 423 -12.70 3.18 -15.38
CA LEU A 423 -11.35 2.63 -15.46
C LEU A 423 -10.92 1.96 -14.16
N ALA A 424 -11.26 2.56 -13.01
CA ALA A 424 -10.97 1.97 -11.72
C ALA A 424 -11.64 0.61 -11.51
N ASP A 425 -12.94 0.52 -11.80
CA ASP A 425 -13.71 -0.71 -11.63
C ASP A 425 -13.26 -1.81 -12.63
N THR A 426 -12.89 -1.40 -13.84
CA THR A 426 -12.33 -2.31 -14.86
C THR A 426 -10.98 -2.88 -14.41
N ALA A 427 -10.05 -2.03 -13.96
CA ALA A 427 -8.74 -2.47 -13.48
C ALA A 427 -8.84 -3.36 -12.23
N ASP A 428 -9.73 -3.04 -11.29
CA ASP A 428 -10.00 -3.89 -10.12
C ASP A 428 -10.58 -5.26 -10.52
N THR A 429 -11.47 -5.29 -11.51
CA THR A 429 -12.02 -6.54 -12.06
C THR A 429 -10.93 -7.41 -12.71
N MET A 430 -10.07 -6.80 -13.53
CA MET A 430 -8.91 -7.48 -14.11
C MET A 430 -7.97 -8.01 -13.02
N ALA A 431 -7.77 -7.26 -11.93
CA ALA A 431 -6.95 -7.68 -10.81
C ALA A 431 -7.51 -8.95 -10.13
N VAL A 432 -8.83 -9.05 -9.97
CA VAL A 432 -9.50 -10.27 -9.46
C VAL A 432 -9.26 -11.46 -10.40
N GLN A 433 -9.46 -11.27 -11.71
CA GLN A 433 -9.24 -12.34 -12.68
C GLN A 433 -7.78 -12.83 -12.66
N LEU A 434 -6.84 -11.90 -12.60
CA LEU A 434 -5.42 -12.21 -12.63
C LEU A 434 -4.92 -12.87 -11.35
N GLU A 435 -5.48 -12.49 -10.19
CA GLU A 435 -5.19 -13.13 -8.91
C GLU A 435 -5.60 -14.61 -8.90
N ALA A 436 -6.66 -14.97 -9.63
CA ALA A 436 -7.10 -16.36 -9.79
C ALA A 436 -6.26 -17.16 -10.81
N LYS A 437 -5.44 -16.50 -11.64
CA LYS A 437 -4.59 -17.17 -12.63
C LYS A 437 -3.33 -17.75 -11.99
N VAL A 438 -2.86 -18.90 -12.47
CA VAL A 438 -1.55 -19.46 -12.12
C VAL A 438 -0.55 -19.06 -13.21
N LEU A 439 0.42 -18.21 -12.86
CA LEU A 439 1.52 -17.85 -13.75
C LEU A 439 2.68 -18.83 -13.56
N ARG A 440 3.24 -19.32 -14.65
CA ARG A 440 4.35 -20.27 -14.70
C ARG A 440 5.57 -19.65 -15.35
N GLU A 441 6.66 -20.42 -15.39
CA GLU A 441 7.92 -20.03 -16.01
C GLU A 441 7.74 -19.43 -17.43
N ALA A 442 6.94 -20.06 -18.29
CA ALA A 442 6.67 -19.56 -19.63
C ALA A 442 6.00 -18.16 -19.62
N ASP A 443 5.02 -17.96 -18.73
CA ASP A 443 4.39 -16.65 -18.54
C ASP A 443 5.42 -15.62 -18.04
N GLY A 444 6.27 -15.98 -17.08
CA GLY A 444 7.33 -15.11 -16.56
C GLY A 444 8.31 -14.67 -17.64
N LYS A 445 8.73 -15.59 -18.52
CA LYS A 445 9.61 -15.31 -19.65
C LYS A 445 8.94 -14.38 -20.67
N GLU A 446 7.66 -14.61 -20.95
CA GLU A 446 6.87 -13.71 -21.81
C GLU A 446 6.71 -12.32 -21.17
N ILE A 447 6.47 -12.24 -19.87
CA ILE A 447 6.33 -10.98 -19.12
C ILE A 447 7.65 -10.19 -19.16
N LEU A 448 8.81 -10.82 -18.93
CA LEU A 448 10.10 -10.14 -19.07
C LEU A 448 10.28 -9.54 -20.46
N LYS A 449 9.93 -10.31 -21.50
CA LYS A 449 9.98 -9.84 -22.88
C LYS A 449 9.04 -8.65 -23.08
N LYS A 450 7.80 -8.70 -22.58
CA LYS A 450 6.84 -7.59 -22.68
C LYS A 450 7.34 -6.34 -21.95
N ILE A 451 7.91 -6.46 -20.75
CA ILE A 451 8.49 -5.34 -20.02
C ILE A 451 9.63 -4.71 -20.83
N ALA A 452 10.54 -5.53 -21.37
CA ALA A 452 11.65 -5.04 -22.20
C ALA A 452 11.17 -4.41 -23.50
N THR A 453 10.16 -4.98 -24.16
CA THR A 453 9.52 -4.40 -25.35
C THR A 453 8.94 -3.03 -25.01
N TYR A 454 8.06 -2.94 -24.00
CA TYR A 454 7.46 -1.68 -23.57
C TYR A 454 8.52 -0.62 -23.30
N GLY A 455 9.51 -0.93 -22.46
CA GLY A 455 10.60 -0.03 -22.10
C GLY A 455 11.51 0.37 -23.28
N SER A 456 11.50 -0.37 -24.39
CA SER A 456 12.31 -0.10 -25.58
C SER A 456 11.61 0.77 -26.63
N GLU A 457 10.28 0.83 -26.62
CA GLU A 457 9.45 1.45 -27.67
C GLU A 457 9.23 2.96 -27.48
N ASP A 458 9.23 3.45 -26.24
CA ASP A 458 8.98 4.85 -25.93
C ASP A 458 10.04 5.45 -24.99
N LEU A 459 10.00 6.77 -24.81
CA LEU A 459 10.76 7.52 -23.83
C LEU A 459 9.83 7.82 -22.66
N TYR A 460 9.92 7.01 -21.60
CA TYR A 460 9.07 7.16 -20.43
C TYR A 460 9.55 8.25 -19.47
N ASP A 461 8.64 8.74 -18.64
CA ASP A 461 9.03 9.54 -17.48
C ASP A 461 9.82 8.69 -16.47
N TYR A 462 10.46 9.39 -15.54
CA TYR A 462 11.32 8.79 -14.54
C TYR A 462 10.60 7.72 -13.70
N ASP A 463 9.38 8.02 -13.27
CA ASP A 463 8.60 7.17 -12.37
C ASP A 463 8.09 5.89 -13.07
N THR A 464 7.66 6.00 -14.33
CA THR A 464 7.30 4.84 -15.16
C THR A 464 8.53 3.99 -15.46
N ALA A 465 9.66 4.60 -15.83
CA ALA A 465 10.91 3.90 -16.10
C ALA A 465 11.41 3.12 -14.87
N ARG A 466 11.35 3.74 -13.70
CA ARG A 466 11.66 3.10 -12.41
C ARG A 466 10.77 1.88 -12.18
N GLN A 467 9.45 2.02 -12.34
CA GLN A 467 8.52 0.91 -12.12
C GLN A 467 8.81 -0.27 -13.07
N LEU A 468 9.09 0.00 -14.35
CA LEU A 468 9.46 -1.03 -15.33
C LEU A 468 10.75 -1.77 -14.95
N VAL A 469 11.77 -1.05 -14.48
CA VAL A 469 13.04 -1.65 -14.04
C VAL A 469 12.83 -2.55 -12.84
N TRP A 470 12.11 -2.08 -11.81
CA TRP A 470 11.83 -2.90 -10.63
C TRP A 470 10.99 -4.12 -11.00
N ALA A 471 9.99 -3.96 -11.86
CA ALA A 471 9.18 -5.07 -12.32
C ALA A 471 10.01 -6.13 -13.06
N TYR A 472 10.87 -5.71 -14.00
CA TYR A 472 11.77 -6.62 -14.70
C TYR A 472 12.65 -7.38 -13.71
N GLU A 473 13.25 -6.67 -12.76
CA GLU A 473 14.14 -7.24 -11.75
C GLU A 473 13.42 -8.28 -10.88
N ARG A 474 12.19 -7.99 -10.41
CA ARG A 474 11.42 -8.90 -9.55
C ARG A 474 11.02 -10.18 -10.29
N VAL A 475 10.60 -10.09 -11.55
CA VAL A 475 10.27 -11.26 -12.36
C VAL A 475 11.52 -12.08 -12.66
N TYR A 476 12.63 -11.43 -13.03
CA TYR A 476 13.90 -12.07 -13.31
C TYR A 476 14.44 -12.82 -12.08
N ALA A 477 14.38 -12.20 -10.90
CA ALA A 477 14.83 -12.80 -9.64
C ALA A 477 13.98 -14.02 -9.24
N GLU A 478 12.65 -13.97 -9.42
CA GLU A 478 11.79 -15.13 -9.12
C GLU A 478 12.07 -16.30 -10.07
N LEU A 479 12.25 -16.04 -11.37
CA LEU A 479 12.63 -17.05 -12.35
C LEU A 479 13.98 -17.70 -12.01
N LEU A 480 15.00 -16.91 -11.67
CA LEU A 480 16.29 -17.43 -11.20
C LEU A 480 16.15 -18.34 -9.98
N LYS A 481 15.39 -17.89 -8.97
CA LYS A 481 15.14 -18.69 -7.75
C LYS A 481 14.47 -20.02 -8.07
N LYS A 482 13.60 -20.08 -9.09
CA LYS A 482 12.93 -21.32 -9.53
C LYS A 482 13.84 -22.23 -10.36
N ALA A 483 14.75 -21.65 -11.15
CA ALA A 483 15.72 -22.40 -11.93
C ALA A 483 16.81 -23.04 -11.04
N ASP A 484 17.17 -22.39 -9.94
CA ASP A 484 18.12 -22.90 -8.97
C ASP A 484 17.55 -24.06 -8.14
N LYS A 485 17.79 -25.29 -8.61
CA LYS A 485 17.42 -26.53 -7.91
C LYS A 485 18.32 -26.85 -6.70
N SER A 486 19.38 -26.07 -6.47
CA SER A 486 20.34 -26.27 -5.38
C SER A 486 20.03 -25.42 -4.14
N ALA A 487 19.15 -24.43 -4.26
CA ALA A 487 18.68 -23.64 -3.13
C ALA A 487 18.00 -24.54 -2.08
N PRO A 488 18.46 -24.57 -0.82
CA PRO A 488 17.88 -25.42 0.19
C PRO A 488 16.40 -25.06 0.39
N ALA A 489 15.54 -26.08 0.39
CA ALA A 489 14.19 -25.95 0.94
C ALA A 489 14.34 -25.44 2.39
N ALA A 490 13.54 -24.43 2.74
CA ALA A 490 13.58 -23.68 4.00
C ALA A 490 14.21 -24.44 5.18
N ALA A 491 15.26 -23.85 5.78
CA ALA A 491 15.98 -24.40 6.92
C ALA A 491 15.00 -24.95 7.97
N THR A 492 15.15 -26.24 8.28
CA THR A 492 14.38 -26.92 9.33
C THR A 492 14.73 -26.34 10.70
N GLU A 493 13.74 -26.36 11.60
CA GLU A 493 13.67 -25.73 12.92
C GLU A 493 14.86 -25.97 13.90
N GLY A 494 15.87 -26.77 13.54
CA GLY A 494 17.07 -27.00 14.37
C GLY A 494 18.27 -26.10 14.08
N GLU A 495 18.33 -25.40 12.94
CA GLU A 495 19.51 -24.58 12.58
C GLU A 495 19.35 -23.08 12.88
N VAL A 496 18.13 -22.64 13.20
CA VAL A 496 17.84 -21.23 13.54
C VAL A 496 18.16 -20.92 15.02
N ASP A 497 18.07 -21.91 15.91
CA ASP A 497 18.33 -21.75 17.34
C ASP A 497 19.82 -21.71 17.73
N GLN A 498 20.72 -22.11 16.82
CA GLN A 498 22.17 -22.02 17.04
C GLN A 498 22.88 -20.95 16.20
N ALA A 499 22.12 -20.15 15.44
CA ALA A 499 22.61 -18.85 15.00
C ALA A 499 22.64 -17.91 16.22
N LYS A 500 23.59 -18.17 17.13
CA LYS A 500 24.10 -17.21 18.12
C LYS A 500 24.08 -15.83 17.49
N GLU A 501 23.49 -14.86 18.18
CA GLU A 501 24.03 -13.50 18.40
C GLU A 501 25.19 -13.09 17.46
N SER A 502 24.94 -13.18 16.17
CA SER A 502 25.89 -12.83 15.15
C SER A 502 25.11 -11.94 14.23
N GLU A 503 25.63 -10.72 14.13
CA GLU A 503 25.11 -9.59 13.37
C GLU A 503 24.99 -9.86 11.86
N ASN A 504 24.77 -11.10 11.42
CA ASN A 504 25.16 -11.51 10.08
C ASN A 504 24.17 -12.38 9.31
N THR A 505 23.00 -12.79 9.83
CA THR A 505 21.97 -13.47 9.00
C THR A 505 20.92 -12.49 8.48
N SER A 506 20.53 -11.50 9.28
CA SER A 506 19.74 -10.36 8.79
C SER A 506 20.58 -9.46 7.86
N LYS A 507 21.89 -9.30 8.08
CA LYS A 507 22.81 -8.62 7.12
C LYS A 507 23.24 -9.48 5.92
N ALA A 508 23.19 -10.82 5.98
CA ALA A 508 23.59 -11.67 4.84
C ALA A 508 22.48 -11.85 3.79
N LEU A 509 21.21 -11.73 4.18
CA LEU A 509 20.09 -11.65 3.24
C LEU A 509 19.67 -10.21 2.93
N ALA A 510 20.01 -9.26 3.81
CA ALA A 510 19.84 -7.83 3.56
C ALA A 510 21.14 -7.19 3.08
N TRP A 511 21.20 -6.96 1.76
CA TRP A 511 21.97 -5.86 1.18
C TRP A 511 23.50 -6.03 1.03
N LYS A 512 23.90 -6.95 0.16
CA LYS A 512 24.69 -6.51 -1.01
C LYS A 512 23.67 -6.38 -2.15
N GLY A 513 23.76 -5.36 -3.02
CA GLY A 513 22.77 -5.12 -4.09
C GLY A 513 22.30 -6.44 -4.71
N TRP A 514 21.02 -6.53 -5.07
CA TRP A 514 20.24 -7.72 -5.50
C TRP A 514 20.92 -8.70 -6.49
N MET A 515 22.12 -8.40 -6.95
CA MET A 515 23.17 -9.30 -7.44
C MET A 515 24.10 -9.81 -6.32
N VAL A 516 23.64 -10.81 -5.58
CA VAL A 516 24.49 -11.67 -4.74
C VAL A 516 24.11 -13.08 -5.21
N GLN A 517 24.95 -13.95 -5.80
CA GLN A 517 26.35 -14.17 -5.51
C GLN A 517 27.05 -15.09 -6.54
N GLU A 518 26.90 -14.89 -7.85
CA GLU A 518 27.77 -15.57 -8.83
C GLU A 518 28.47 -14.56 -9.74
N LYS A 519 29.80 -14.52 -9.65
CA LYS A 519 30.63 -13.86 -10.65
C LYS A 519 31.08 -14.94 -11.64
N PRO A 520 30.92 -14.72 -12.95
CA PRO A 520 30.49 -13.47 -13.60
C PRO A 520 28.97 -13.27 -13.66
N LEU A 521 28.51 -12.02 -13.54
CA LEU A 521 27.10 -11.63 -13.73
C LEU A 521 26.68 -11.86 -15.19
N THR A 522 25.44 -12.30 -15.40
CA THR A 522 24.83 -12.34 -16.74
C THR A 522 24.75 -10.93 -17.33
N GLU A 523 24.65 -10.82 -18.65
CA GLU A 523 24.49 -9.54 -19.34
C GLU A 523 23.24 -8.78 -18.83
N SER A 524 22.12 -9.48 -18.63
CA SER A 524 20.90 -8.91 -18.03
C SER A 524 21.16 -8.29 -16.65
N GLN A 525 21.91 -8.99 -15.79
CA GLN A 525 22.29 -8.47 -14.47
C GLN A 525 23.21 -7.25 -14.58
N GLN A 526 24.16 -7.24 -15.51
CA GLN A 526 25.05 -6.10 -15.75
C GLN A 526 24.30 -4.86 -16.28
N ILE A 527 23.24 -5.05 -17.06
CA ILE A 527 22.38 -3.97 -17.52
C ILE A 527 21.59 -3.39 -16.34
N LEU A 528 20.91 -4.24 -15.56
CA LEU A 528 20.10 -3.82 -14.41
C LEU A 528 20.94 -3.10 -13.33
N LYS A 529 22.06 -3.70 -12.89
CA LYS A 529 23.37 -3.08 -13.06
C LYS A 529 23.49 -1.56 -13.03
N SER A 530 23.76 -1.11 -14.24
CA SER A 530 23.95 0.29 -14.61
C SER A 530 22.75 1.18 -14.28
N LEU A 531 21.54 0.61 -14.20
CA LEU A 531 20.31 1.37 -13.91
C LEU A 531 20.08 1.59 -12.41
N GLU A 532 20.68 0.77 -11.52
CA GLU A 532 20.45 0.87 -10.06
C GLU A 532 20.67 2.28 -9.52
N SER A 533 21.83 2.84 -9.83
CA SER A 533 22.26 4.15 -9.30
C SER A 533 21.33 5.30 -9.67
N SER A 534 20.50 5.13 -10.70
CA SER A 534 19.61 6.17 -11.23
C SER A 534 18.13 5.88 -10.98
N LEU A 535 17.72 4.61 -10.83
CA LEU A 535 16.30 4.26 -10.76
C LEU A 535 15.91 3.51 -9.49
N VAL A 536 16.86 2.95 -8.73
CA VAL A 536 16.54 2.22 -7.50
C VAL A 536 16.47 3.17 -6.32
N LEU A 537 15.31 3.18 -5.67
CA LEU A 537 15.05 3.90 -4.43
C LEU A 537 15.50 2.99 -3.28
N ASP A 538 16.57 3.35 -2.60
CA ASP A 538 17.04 2.66 -1.39
C ASP A 538 16.56 3.40 -0.14
N LEU A 539 15.52 2.88 0.50
CA LEU A 539 14.98 3.50 1.72
C LEU A 539 15.78 3.18 3.00
N ARG A 540 16.74 2.25 2.98
CA ARG A 540 17.50 1.85 4.18
C ARG A 540 18.82 2.61 4.31
N THR A 541 19.28 3.27 3.26
CA THR A 541 20.43 4.17 3.34
C THR A 541 20.02 5.58 3.77
N GLY A 542 20.81 6.15 4.67
CA GLY A 542 20.53 7.44 5.28
C GLY A 542 21.40 7.67 6.51
N SER A 543 21.20 8.81 7.16
CA SER A 543 21.80 9.06 8.47
C SER A 543 20.95 8.43 9.56
N THR A 544 21.59 7.67 10.45
CA THR A 544 20.92 7.18 11.66
C THR A 544 20.75 8.34 12.65
N THR A 545 19.52 8.52 13.13
CA THR A 545 19.14 9.48 14.16
C THR A 545 18.32 8.77 15.24
N THR A 546 18.04 9.46 16.33
CA THR A 546 17.16 8.95 17.39
C THR A 546 16.24 10.05 17.88
N THR A 547 14.96 9.73 18.07
CA THR A 547 13.97 10.67 18.60
C THR A 547 13.49 10.16 19.95
N LYS A 548 13.62 10.98 21.00
CA LYS A 548 13.12 10.66 22.34
C LYS A 548 11.78 11.32 22.58
N PHE A 549 10.75 10.53 22.84
CA PHE A 549 9.41 11.04 23.15
C PHE A 549 9.21 11.21 24.66
N PRO A 550 8.33 12.14 25.08
CA PRO A 550 7.96 12.28 26.49
C PRO A 550 7.45 10.95 27.07
N GLY A 551 7.95 10.58 28.27
CA GLY A 551 7.55 9.36 28.97
C GLY A 551 8.28 8.08 28.53
N GLU A 552 9.07 8.12 27.45
CA GLU A 552 9.81 6.94 26.99
C GLU A 552 11.16 6.74 27.69
N ARG A 553 11.47 5.48 27.99
CA ARG A 553 12.73 5.07 28.60
C ARG A 553 13.91 5.16 27.63
N GLN A 554 13.67 4.85 26.36
CA GLN A 554 14.68 4.79 25.30
C GLN A 554 14.26 5.70 24.15
N ALA A 555 15.24 6.28 23.46
CA ALA A 555 14.98 6.99 22.21
C ALA A 555 14.73 5.97 21.10
N ARG A 556 13.81 6.30 20.19
CA ARG A 556 13.49 5.43 19.06
C ARG A 556 14.49 5.62 17.94
N PRO A 557 15.05 4.54 17.36
CA PRO A 557 15.94 4.64 16.22
C PRO A 557 15.17 5.09 14.98
N GLN A 558 15.78 5.94 14.18
CA GLN A 558 15.26 6.37 12.88
C GLN A 558 16.41 6.43 11.89
N THR A 559 16.11 6.14 10.63
CA THR A 559 17.05 6.36 9.53
C THR A 559 16.45 7.42 8.63
N ASP A 560 17.01 8.62 8.74
CA ASP A 560 16.70 9.75 7.87
C ASP A 560 17.28 9.48 6.49
N VAL A 561 16.40 9.10 5.57
CA VAL A 561 16.76 8.85 4.18
C VAL A 561 17.30 10.14 3.58
N ASP A 562 18.51 10.08 3.04
CA ASP A 562 19.10 11.22 2.33
C ASP A 562 18.43 11.35 0.98
N LEU A 563 17.30 12.06 0.95
CA LEU A 563 16.51 12.20 -0.27
C LEU A 563 17.28 12.83 -1.43
N SER A 564 18.37 13.58 -1.18
CA SER A 564 19.21 14.12 -2.26
C SER A 564 20.03 13.04 -2.97
N LYS A 565 20.27 11.91 -2.30
CA LYS A 565 20.93 10.71 -2.84
C LYS A 565 19.94 9.65 -3.28
N THR A 566 18.84 9.49 -2.53
CA THR A 566 17.88 8.40 -2.71
C THR A 566 16.80 8.73 -3.73
N LEU A 567 16.37 9.98 -3.82
CA LEU A 567 15.64 10.48 -4.98
C LEU A 567 16.69 11.15 -5.87
N PRO A 568 17.09 10.54 -7.00
CA PRO A 568 18.07 11.17 -7.86
C PRO A 568 17.57 12.56 -8.21
N VAL A 569 18.52 13.47 -8.41
CA VAL A 569 18.20 14.75 -9.04
C VAL A 569 17.62 14.40 -10.41
N LEU A 570 16.31 14.54 -10.59
CA LEU A 570 15.61 14.26 -11.85
C LEU A 570 16.22 14.99 -13.05
N GLY A 571 16.99 16.06 -12.79
CA GLY A 571 17.82 16.73 -13.79
C GLY A 571 18.92 15.86 -14.42
N SER A 572 19.32 14.75 -13.80
CA SER A 572 20.28 13.77 -14.37
C SER A 572 19.62 12.55 -15.00
N TYR A 573 18.28 12.48 -15.00
CA TYR A 573 17.56 11.40 -15.68
C TYR A 573 17.64 11.58 -17.20
N ASP A 574 18.09 10.53 -17.90
CA ASP A 574 18.07 10.44 -19.34
C ASP A 574 17.21 9.25 -19.82
N PRO A 575 16.02 9.50 -20.39
CA PRO A 575 15.13 8.45 -20.88
C PRO A 575 15.74 7.65 -22.03
N ALA A 576 16.66 8.23 -22.83
CA ALA A 576 17.30 7.52 -23.93
C ALA A 576 18.27 6.44 -23.43
N THR A 577 19.03 6.74 -22.37
CA THR A 577 19.89 5.75 -21.69
C THR A 577 19.07 4.56 -21.19
N VAL A 578 17.92 4.82 -20.54
CA VAL A 578 17.05 3.75 -20.03
C VAL A 578 16.40 2.95 -21.16
N GLN A 579 15.90 3.61 -22.20
CA GLN A 579 15.37 2.94 -23.38
C GLN A 579 16.44 2.05 -24.05
N GLY A 580 17.68 2.54 -24.15
CA GLY A 580 18.82 1.77 -24.66
C GLY A 580 19.12 0.52 -23.82
N ALA A 581 18.98 0.61 -22.50
CA ALA A 581 19.11 -0.53 -21.61
C ALA A 581 18.00 -1.58 -21.85
N PHE A 582 16.75 -1.16 -22.03
CA PHE A 582 15.66 -2.08 -22.37
C PHE A 582 15.82 -2.72 -23.75
N LYS A 583 16.31 -1.98 -24.76
CA LYS A 583 16.68 -2.56 -26.07
C LYS A 583 17.71 -3.68 -25.93
N ARG A 584 18.69 -3.51 -25.02
CA ARG A 584 19.68 -4.56 -24.72
C ARG A 584 19.08 -5.73 -23.95
N LEU A 585 18.20 -5.48 -22.98
CA LEU A 585 17.49 -6.54 -22.24
C LEU A 585 16.60 -7.38 -23.15
N LEU A 586 15.94 -6.77 -24.14
CA LEU A 586 15.02 -7.43 -25.06
C LEU A 586 15.67 -8.56 -25.88
N VAL A 587 16.97 -8.46 -26.14
CA VAL A 587 17.74 -9.48 -26.88
C VAL A 587 18.46 -10.46 -25.97
N GLN A 588 18.37 -10.31 -24.64
CA GLN A 588 18.96 -11.27 -23.70
C GLN A 588 18.04 -12.47 -23.50
N PRO A 589 18.62 -13.67 -23.27
CA PRO A 589 17.83 -14.81 -22.83
C PRO A 589 17.24 -14.55 -21.45
N ALA A 590 16.01 -14.99 -21.24
CA ALA A 590 15.45 -15.11 -19.91
C ALA A 590 16.16 -16.24 -19.14
N PRO A 591 16.25 -16.15 -17.80
CA PRO A 591 16.99 -17.11 -16.98
C PRO A 591 16.40 -18.53 -17.00
#